data_AF-A0A3S0Z827-F1
#
_entry.id   AF-A0A3S0Z827-F1
#
_cell.length_a   1.000
_cell.length_b   1.000
_cell.length_c   1.000
_cell.angle_alpha   90.00
_cell.angle_beta   90.00
_cell.angle_gamma   90.00
#
_symmetry.space_group_name_H-M   'P 1'
#
loop_
_entity.id
_entity.type
_entity.pdbx_description
1 polymer ?
#
loop_
_entity_poly.entity_id
_entity_poly.type
_entity_poly.pdbx_seq_one_letter_code
_entity_poly.pdbx_strand_id
1 'polypeptide(L)'
;MKDTQKASRGFTLIELIVVIAIIGILANIALLQYQTYISRSQVTRVIAETAALRASVENCVVDGRTTGIGSGSLQCDPGATGSTLMTLPAFNGAAPTLSGLPAGTGVPAVSFPSTGSQVALIQATFGNSASTVLAGETVTWQRNSMGFWSCTSSVAAHFKSAQCS
;
A
#
# COMPACT_ATOMS: atom_id res chain seq x y z
N MET A 1 -11.13 51.03 -46.06
CA MET A 1 -10.70 49.85 -45.27
C MET A 1 -11.97 49.13 -44.83
N LYS A 2 -12.18 47.88 -45.25
CA LYS A 2 -13.38 47.09 -44.90
C LYS A 2 -13.07 46.31 -43.63
N ASP A 3 -13.58 46.77 -42.50
CA ASP A 3 -13.52 46.02 -41.25
C ASP A 3 -14.38 44.77 -41.37
N THR A 4 -13.71 43.64 -41.44
CA THR A 4 -14.34 42.32 -41.50
C THR A 4 -14.77 41.97 -40.07
N GLN A 5 -16.01 42.30 -39.71
CA GLN A 5 -16.65 41.87 -38.47
C GLN A 5 -16.64 40.33 -38.40
N LYS A 6 -15.73 39.75 -37.60
CA LYS A 6 -15.77 38.34 -37.23
C LYS A 6 -16.98 38.13 -36.31
N ALA A 7 -17.98 37.40 -36.78
CA ALA A 7 -19.12 37.00 -35.95
C ALA A 7 -18.60 36.19 -34.74
N SER A 8 -18.76 36.74 -33.54
CA SER A 8 -18.49 36.01 -32.30
C SER A 8 -19.55 34.91 -32.14
N ARG A 9 -19.16 33.66 -32.40
CA ARG A 9 -20.02 32.49 -32.12
C ARG A 9 -19.94 32.21 -30.61
N GLY A 10 -20.83 32.84 -29.85
CA GLY A 10 -21.03 32.52 -28.44
C GLY A 10 -21.66 31.14 -28.26
N PHE A 11 -21.27 30.45 -27.19
CA PHE A 11 -21.88 29.20 -26.77
C PHE A 11 -23.25 29.50 -26.15
N THR A 12 -24.30 28.79 -26.55
CA THR A 12 -25.66 29.04 -26.03
C THR A 12 -25.82 28.47 -24.62
N LEU A 13 -26.70 29.09 -23.83
CA LEU A 13 -27.03 28.59 -22.49
C LEU A 13 -27.58 27.16 -22.55
N ILE A 14 -28.35 26.83 -23.60
CA ILE A 14 -28.92 25.50 -23.78
C ILE A 14 -27.86 24.46 -24.14
N GLU A 15 -26.87 24.80 -24.97
CA GLU A 15 -25.73 23.93 -25.24
C GLU A 15 -24.96 23.63 -23.95
N LEU A 16 -24.77 24.64 -23.09
CA LEU A 16 -24.09 24.45 -21.82
C LEU A 16 -24.85 23.52 -20.87
N ILE A 17 -26.17 23.68 -20.77
CA ILE A 17 -26.98 22.82 -19.89
C ILE A 17 -26.94 21.37 -20.38
N VAL A 18 -27.00 21.13 -21.69
CA VAL A 18 -26.90 19.77 -22.25
C VAL A 18 -25.52 19.16 -21.99
N VAL A 19 -24.44 19.93 -22.17
CA VAL A 19 -23.08 19.45 -21.86
C VAL A 19 -22.93 19.10 -20.38
N ILE A 20 -23.44 19.94 -19.48
CA ILE A 20 -23.41 19.65 -18.03
C ILE A 20 -24.21 18.40 -17.70
N ALA A 21 -25.38 18.21 -18.31
CA ALA A 21 -26.22 17.02 -18.10
C ALA A 21 -25.47 15.73 -18.50
N ILE A 22 -24.80 15.73 -19.65
CA ILE A 22 -24.03 14.58 -20.12
C ILE A 22 -22.82 14.32 -19.21
N ILE A 23 -22.07 15.36 -18.83
CA ILE A 23 -20.92 15.24 -17.92
C ILE A 23 -21.37 14.68 -16.57
N GLY A 24 -22.53 15.11 -16.04
CA GLY A 24 -23.08 14.60 -14.79
C GLY A 24 -23.36 13.10 -14.81
N ILE A 25 -23.90 12.58 -15.91
CA ILE A 25 -24.16 11.14 -16.08
C ILE A 25 -22.84 10.36 -16.16
N LEU A 26 -21.89 10.83 -16.98
CA LEU A 26 -20.61 10.17 -17.17
C LEU A 26 -19.75 10.17 -15.89
N ALA A 27 -19.78 11.27 -15.13
CA ALA A 27 -19.02 11.42 -13.89
C ALA A 27 -19.41 10.36 -12.84
N ASN A 28 -20.69 10.05 -12.70
CA ASN A 28 -21.17 9.05 -11.74
C ASN A 28 -20.64 7.65 -12.04
N ILE A 29 -20.61 7.24 -13.32
CA ILE A 29 -20.09 5.92 -13.71
C ILE A 29 -18.56 5.89 -13.53
N ALA A 30 -17.88 6.95 -13.98
CA ALA A 30 -16.43 7.05 -13.92
C ALA A 30 -15.90 7.01 -12.47
N LEU A 31 -16.56 7.69 -11.53
CA LEU A 31 -16.08 7.81 -10.15
C LEU A 31 -15.91 6.45 -9.45
N LEU A 32 -16.90 5.56 -9.56
CA LEU A 32 -16.85 4.24 -8.93
C LEU A 32 -15.74 3.37 -9.52
N GLN A 33 -15.53 3.47 -10.83
CA GLN A 33 -14.45 2.77 -11.52
C GLN A 33 -13.07 3.29 -11.08
N TYR A 34 -12.91 4.62 -10.99
CA TYR A 34 -11.66 5.24 -10.55
C TYR A 34 -11.31 4.86 -9.10
N GLN A 35 -12.27 4.91 -8.17
CA GLN A 35 -12.02 4.52 -6.77
C GLN A 35 -11.55 3.06 -6.65
N THR A 36 -12.15 2.17 -7.45
CA THR A 36 -11.75 0.76 -7.51
C THR A 36 -10.33 0.60 -8.05
N TYR A 37 -9.99 1.31 -9.13
CA TYR A 37 -8.66 1.28 -9.72
C TYR A 37 -7.57 1.78 -8.75
N ILE A 38 -7.82 2.90 -8.07
CA ILE A 38 -6.89 3.45 -7.08
C ILE A 38 -6.65 2.46 -5.94
N SER A 39 -7.71 1.83 -5.43
CA SER A 39 -7.58 0.83 -4.36
C SER A 39 -6.75 -0.38 -4.82
N ARG A 40 -6.94 -0.89 -6.04
CA ARG A 40 -6.10 -1.96 -6.62
C ARG A 40 -4.64 -1.56 -6.78
N SER A 41 -4.39 -0.32 -7.20
CA SER A 41 -3.05 0.23 -7.35
C SER A 41 -2.34 0.32 -5.99
N GLN A 42 -3.04 0.81 -4.97
CA GLN A 42 -2.53 0.89 -3.60
C GLN A 42 -2.19 -0.50 -3.04
N VAL A 43 -3.05 -1.51 -3.28
CA VAL A 43 -2.78 -2.89 -2.87
C VAL A 43 -1.50 -3.43 -3.52
N THR A 44 -1.37 -3.25 -4.84
CA THR A 44 -0.19 -3.70 -5.58
C THR A 44 1.08 -3.00 -5.09
N ARG A 45 1.01 -1.70 -4.77
CA ARG A 45 2.12 -0.94 -4.21
C ARG A 45 2.54 -1.47 -2.84
N VAL A 46 1.61 -1.68 -1.91
CA VAL A 46 1.92 -2.22 -0.57
C VAL A 46 2.51 -3.64 -0.65
N ILE A 47 2.01 -4.47 -1.58
CA ILE A 47 2.58 -5.80 -1.84
C ILE A 47 4.04 -5.69 -2.32
N ALA A 48 4.33 -4.76 -3.23
CA ALA A 48 5.70 -4.54 -3.71
C ALA A 48 6.63 -3.99 -2.62
N GLU A 49 6.16 -3.00 -1.85
CA GLU A 49 6.90 -2.39 -0.73
C GLU A 49 7.25 -3.44 0.34
N THR A 50 6.31 -4.33 0.69
CA THR A 50 6.55 -5.42 1.65
C THR A 50 7.40 -6.55 1.08
N ALA A 51 7.22 -6.90 -0.20
CA ALA A 51 8.00 -7.94 -0.86
C ALA A 51 9.50 -7.60 -0.93
N ALA A 52 9.84 -6.31 -1.01
CA ALA A 52 11.21 -5.82 -1.02
C ALA A 52 11.98 -6.16 0.27
N LEU A 53 11.28 -6.30 1.40
CA LEU A 53 11.90 -6.66 2.69
C LEU A 53 12.26 -8.13 2.83
N ARG A 54 11.76 -9.00 1.94
CA ARG A 54 12.00 -10.45 2.06
C ARG A 54 13.48 -10.78 2.06
N ALA A 55 14.28 -10.11 1.22
CA ALA A 55 15.71 -10.36 1.14
C ALA A 55 16.46 -9.95 2.43
N SER A 56 16.12 -8.79 3.02
CA SER A 56 16.75 -8.36 4.26
C SER A 56 16.33 -9.22 5.45
N VAL A 57 15.05 -9.61 5.52
CA VAL A 57 14.55 -10.56 6.52
C VAL A 57 15.18 -11.95 6.35
N GLU A 58 15.39 -12.41 5.11
CA GLU A 58 16.08 -13.66 4.81
C GLU A 58 17.49 -13.67 5.40
N ASN A 59 18.26 -12.60 5.16
CA ASN A 59 19.60 -12.46 5.74
C ASN A 59 19.57 -12.51 7.27
N CYS A 60 18.60 -11.84 7.91
CA CYS A 60 18.44 -11.92 9.36
C CYS A 60 18.18 -13.34 9.86
N VAL A 61 17.33 -14.10 9.14
CA VAL A 61 17.02 -15.49 9.50
C VAL A 61 18.23 -16.39 9.35
N VAL A 62 18.99 -16.26 8.25
CA VAL A 62 20.20 -17.03 7.99
C VAL A 62 21.31 -16.72 9.00
N ASP A 63 21.46 -15.45 9.38
CA ASP A 63 22.44 -14.99 10.38
C ASP A 63 22.01 -15.29 11.83
N GLY A 64 20.83 -15.87 12.04
CA GLY A 64 20.29 -16.19 13.37
C GLY A 64 19.79 -14.96 14.16
N ARG A 65 19.67 -13.79 13.52
CA ARG A 65 19.18 -12.53 14.11
C ARG A 65 17.66 -12.52 14.22
N THR A 66 17.11 -13.40 15.06
CA THR A 66 15.66 -13.66 15.17
C THR A 66 15.09 -13.37 16.56
N THR A 67 15.83 -12.69 17.44
CA THR A 67 15.35 -12.40 18.82
C THR A 67 14.43 -11.18 18.90
N GLY A 68 14.18 -10.50 17.77
CA GLY A 68 13.31 -9.33 17.69
C GLY A 68 13.75 -8.35 16.60
N ILE A 69 13.10 -7.19 16.56
CA ILE A 69 13.45 -6.10 15.64
C ILE A 69 14.25 -5.02 16.37
N GLY A 70 15.34 -4.55 15.76
CA GLY A 70 16.22 -3.55 16.35
C GLY A 70 17.68 -3.70 15.94
N SER A 71 18.55 -2.89 16.55
CA SER A 71 19.98 -2.80 16.23
C SER A 71 20.89 -3.62 17.16
N GLY A 72 20.32 -4.44 18.05
CA GLY A 72 21.08 -5.35 18.91
C GLY A 72 21.72 -6.52 18.15
N SER A 73 22.69 -7.21 18.76
CA SER A 73 23.50 -8.25 18.11
C SER A 73 22.72 -9.44 17.54
N LEU A 74 21.57 -9.78 18.12
CA LEU A 74 20.67 -10.85 17.67
C LEU A 74 19.32 -10.34 17.14
N GLN A 75 19.18 -9.02 17.01
CA GLN A 75 17.99 -8.38 16.47
C GLN A 75 18.16 -8.13 14.98
N CYS A 76 17.05 -8.12 14.26
CA CYS A 76 17.00 -7.80 12.84
C CYS A 76 16.55 -6.35 12.65
N ASP A 77 17.25 -5.57 11.85
CA ASP A 77 16.70 -4.35 11.26
C ASP A 77 16.59 -4.57 9.75
N PRO A 78 15.39 -4.89 9.24
CA PRO A 78 15.19 -5.14 7.82
C PRO A 78 15.20 -3.85 6.98
N GLY A 79 15.30 -2.67 7.59
CA GLY A 79 15.50 -1.40 6.90
C GLY A 79 14.29 -0.93 6.10
N ALA A 80 13.09 -1.00 6.68
CA ALA A 80 11.88 -0.60 5.96
C ALA A 80 11.79 0.91 5.70
N THR A 81 11.34 1.25 4.49
CA THR A 81 11.02 2.62 4.09
C THR A 81 9.59 2.97 4.51
N GLY A 82 9.40 4.18 5.02
CA GLY A 82 8.07 4.71 5.36
C GLY A 82 7.13 4.78 4.16
N SER A 83 5.88 4.36 4.36
CA SER A 83 4.80 4.38 3.38
C SER A 83 3.61 5.17 3.89
N THR A 84 3.06 6.05 3.06
CA THR A 84 1.83 6.81 3.38
C THR A 84 0.55 5.96 3.30
N LEU A 85 0.66 4.71 2.86
CA LEU A 85 -0.48 3.78 2.71
C LEU A 85 -0.55 2.75 3.83
N MET A 86 0.44 2.71 4.71
CA MET A 86 0.52 1.76 5.81
C MET A 86 0.41 2.49 7.13
N THR A 87 -0.04 1.79 8.17
CA THR A 87 0.02 2.28 9.56
C THR A 87 1.30 1.84 10.25
N LEU A 88 1.61 2.46 11.39
CA LEU A 88 2.67 1.99 12.27
C LEU A 88 2.17 0.80 13.10
N PRO A 89 2.93 -0.31 13.16
CA PRO A 89 2.59 -1.41 14.03
C PRO A 89 2.94 -1.06 15.48
N ALA A 90 2.35 -1.78 16.44
CA ALA A 90 2.74 -1.66 17.84
C ALA A 90 4.25 -1.92 18.01
N PHE A 91 4.90 -1.19 18.93
CA PHE A 91 6.36 -1.02 19.08
C PHE A 91 7.24 -2.29 19.17
N ASN A 92 6.68 -3.49 19.13
CA ASN A 92 7.42 -4.76 19.23
C ASN A 92 7.59 -5.50 17.88
N GLY A 93 7.33 -4.81 16.76
CA GLY A 93 7.48 -5.40 15.42
C GLY A 93 7.72 -4.39 14.30
N ALA A 94 7.97 -3.10 14.55
CA ALA A 94 8.17 -2.14 13.46
C ALA A 94 9.49 -2.38 12.72
N ALA A 95 9.43 -2.61 11.40
CA ALA A 95 10.56 -2.94 10.54
C ALA A 95 11.68 -1.87 10.42
N PRO A 96 11.50 -0.64 10.92
CA PRO A 96 12.57 0.19 11.42
C PRO A 96 12.33 0.56 12.89
N THR A 97 13.41 0.79 13.63
CA THR A 97 13.30 1.54 14.88
C THR A 97 12.78 2.94 14.54
N LEU A 98 11.56 3.26 14.99
CA LEU A 98 10.68 4.33 14.47
C LEU A 98 11.18 5.78 14.66
N SER A 99 12.45 6.00 14.98
CA SER A 99 12.99 7.35 15.13
C SER A 99 13.05 8.05 13.77
N GLY A 100 12.15 9.01 13.55
CA GLY A 100 12.27 9.98 12.45
C GLY A 100 11.38 9.78 11.23
N LEU A 101 10.36 8.90 11.30
CA LEU A 101 9.39 8.79 10.21
C LEU A 101 8.49 10.05 10.14
N PRO A 102 8.21 10.59 8.94
CA PRO A 102 7.26 11.69 8.78
C PRO A 102 5.87 11.33 9.31
N ALA A 103 5.13 12.32 9.81
CA ALA A 103 3.74 12.14 10.20
C ALA A 103 2.90 11.56 9.05
N GLY A 104 2.00 10.63 9.37
CA GLY A 104 1.15 9.97 8.37
C GLY A 104 1.89 8.92 7.52
N THR A 105 3.08 8.49 7.93
CA THR A 105 3.75 7.33 7.34
C THR A 105 3.74 6.15 8.31
N GLY A 106 3.65 4.95 7.76
CA GLY A 106 3.75 3.69 8.47
C GLY A 106 4.75 2.75 7.81
N VAL A 107 4.98 1.61 8.42
CA VAL A 107 5.93 0.59 7.99
C VAL A 107 5.35 -0.78 8.29
N PRO A 108 5.73 -1.84 7.56
CA PRO A 108 5.25 -3.16 7.90
C PRO A 108 5.80 -3.61 9.26
N ALA A 109 5.03 -4.48 9.92
CA ALA A 109 5.50 -5.25 11.05
C ALA A 109 6.35 -6.41 10.58
N VAL A 110 7.52 -6.64 11.16
CA VAL A 110 8.30 -7.86 11.02
C VAL A 110 8.38 -8.56 12.36
N SER A 111 8.16 -9.87 12.38
CA SER A 111 8.26 -10.65 13.61
C SER A 111 8.81 -12.06 13.36
N PHE A 112 9.44 -12.60 14.39
CA PHE A 112 9.98 -13.95 14.43
C PHE A 112 9.27 -14.70 15.57
N PRO A 113 8.19 -15.46 15.28
CA PRO A 113 7.29 -15.98 16.32
C PRO A 113 7.94 -17.02 17.23
N SER A 114 9.02 -17.66 16.78
CA SER A 114 9.81 -18.61 17.56
C SER A 114 11.29 -18.43 17.25
N THR A 115 12.05 -18.05 18.28
CA THR A 115 13.50 -17.85 18.17
C THR A 115 14.17 -19.13 17.68
N GLY A 116 15.01 -19.03 16.64
CA GLY A 116 15.70 -20.17 16.04
C GLY A 116 14.85 -21.05 15.11
N SER A 117 13.55 -20.80 14.96
CA SER A 117 12.65 -21.63 14.13
C SER A 117 12.69 -21.29 12.63
N GLN A 118 13.53 -20.35 12.21
CA GLN A 118 13.62 -19.83 10.84
C GLN A 118 12.28 -19.34 10.23
N VAL A 119 11.25 -19.11 11.06
CA VAL A 119 9.96 -18.57 10.64
C VAL A 119 10.00 -17.06 10.77
N ALA A 120 9.46 -16.36 9.77
CA ALA A 120 9.33 -14.90 9.79
C ALA A 120 7.99 -14.47 9.21
N LEU A 121 7.44 -13.38 9.76
CA LEU A 121 6.23 -12.73 9.27
C LEU A 121 6.55 -11.29 8.91
N ILE A 122 6.07 -10.83 7.76
CA ILE A 122 6.06 -9.42 7.34
C ILE A 122 4.61 -9.03 7.11
N GLN A 123 4.03 -8.18 7.95
CA GLN A 123 2.64 -7.78 7.88
C GLN A 123 2.52 -6.26 7.70
N ALA A 124 2.02 -5.81 6.56
CA ALA A 124 1.56 -4.44 6.39
C ALA A 124 0.08 -4.34 6.72
N THR A 125 -0.31 -3.25 7.39
CA THR A 125 -1.71 -2.90 7.64
C THR A 125 -2.00 -1.58 6.94
N PHE A 126 -2.97 -1.57 6.03
CA PHE A 126 -3.37 -0.39 5.29
C PHE A 126 -3.96 0.67 6.23
N GLY A 127 -3.61 1.93 5.99
CA GLY A 127 -4.18 3.08 6.68
C GLY A 127 -3.52 4.38 6.24
N ASN A 128 -3.54 5.41 7.10
CA ASN A 128 -3.12 6.76 6.73
C ASN A 128 -3.87 7.23 5.46
N SER A 129 -3.16 7.40 4.33
CA SER A 129 -3.73 7.86 3.05
C SER A 129 -4.23 6.72 2.17
N ALA A 130 -4.29 5.49 2.68
CA ALA A 130 -4.97 4.39 1.99
C ALA A 130 -6.45 4.70 1.78
N SER A 131 -7.01 4.18 0.68
CA SER A 131 -8.44 4.19 0.41
C SER A 131 -9.20 3.67 1.61
N THR A 132 -10.32 4.31 1.97
CA THR A 132 -11.10 3.96 3.16
C THR A 132 -11.61 2.52 3.13
N VAL A 133 -11.81 1.95 1.93
CA VAL A 133 -12.20 0.54 1.74
C VAL A 133 -11.09 -0.44 2.11
N LEU A 134 -9.84 0.03 2.18
CA LEU A 134 -8.68 -0.78 2.57
C LEU A 134 -8.29 -0.56 4.02
N ALA A 135 -8.85 0.44 4.72
CA ALA A 135 -8.40 0.81 6.06
C ALA A 135 -8.51 -0.39 7.03
N GLY A 136 -7.39 -0.75 7.67
CA GLY A 136 -7.31 -1.90 8.58
C GLY A 136 -7.10 -3.25 7.91
N GLU A 137 -7.21 -3.33 6.58
CA GLU A 137 -6.86 -4.54 5.84
C GLU A 137 -5.36 -4.81 5.90
N THR A 138 -4.96 -6.04 5.62
CA THR A 138 -3.57 -6.49 5.77
C THR A 138 -3.05 -7.24 4.56
N VAL A 139 -1.73 -7.17 4.40
CA VAL A 139 -0.92 -8.03 3.51
C VAL A 139 0.14 -8.67 4.37
N THR A 140 0.17 -9.99 4.39
CA THR A 140 1.08 -10.78 5.23
C THR A 140 1.91 -11.72 4.39
N TRP A 141 3.22 -11.52 4.40
CA TRP A 141 4.19 -12.49 3.93
C TRP A 141 4.62 -13.39 5.08
N GLN A 142 4.62 -14.69 4.84
CA GLN A 142 5.11 -15.69 5.78
C GLN A 142 6.22 -16.51 5.15
N ARG A 143 7.37 -16.52 5.80
CA ARG A 143 8.46 -17.47 5.55
C ARG A 143 8.28 -18.69 6.46
N ASN A 144 8.21 -19.88 5.89
CA ASN A 144 8.21 -21.11 6.69
C ASN A 144 9.64 -21.54 7.08
N SER A 145 9.76 -22.55 7.93
CA SER A 145 11.07 -23.09 8.37
C SER A 145 11.91 -23.69 7.25
N MET A 146 11.32 -23.99 6.09
CA MET A 146 12.03 -24.47 4.90
C MET A 146 12.48 -23.35 3.96
N GLY A 147 12.20 -22.08 4.29
CA GLY A 147 12.58 -20.91 3.48
C GLY A 147 11.62 -20.55 2.34
N PHE A 148 10.46 -21.20 2.26
CA PHE A 148 9.44 -20.79 1.30
C PHE A 148 8.64 -19.61 1.82
N TRP A 149 8.40 -18.66 0.91
CA TRP A 149 7.58 -17.48 1.14
C TRP A 149 6.18 -17.69 0.58
N SER A 150 5.18 -17.33 1.37
CA SER A 150 3.77 -17.27 0.97
C SER A 150 3.21 -15.89 1.28
N CYS A 151 2.30 -15.38 0.46
CA CYS A 151 1.62 -14.11 0.70
C CYS A 151 0.12 -14.32 0.85
N THR A 152 -0.45 -13.73 1.89
CA THR A 152 -1.89 -13.70 2.14
C THR A 152 -2.36 -12.26 2.29
N SER A 153 -3.61 -11.99 1.94
CA SER A 153 -4.21 -10.67 2.17
C SER A 153 -5.66 -10.78 2.63
N SER A 154 -6.05 -9.94 3.58
CA SER A 154 -7.44 -9.83 4.03
C SER A 154 -8.32 -8.96 3.12
N VAL A 155 -7.68 -8.16 2.24
CA VAL A 155 -8.35 -7.27 1.29
C VAL A 155 -9.37 -8.05 0.43
N ALA A 156 -10.53 -7.45 0.13
CA ALA A 156 -11.56 -8.10 -0.69
C ALA A 156 -11.03 -8.58 -2.07
N ALA A 157 -11.53 -9.74 -2.53
CA ALA A 157 -11.01 -10.45 -3.71
C ALA A 157 -10.94 -9.61 -5.00
N HIS A 158 -11.87 -8.68 -5.21
CA HIS A 158 -11.88 -7.81 -6.39
C HIS A 158 -10.76 -6.75 -6.39
N PHE A 159 -10.14 -6.52 -5.23
CA PHE A 159 -8.94 -5.69 -5.10
C PHE A 159 -7.63 -6.51 -5.00
N LYS A 160 -7.72 -7.82 -4.73
CA LYS A 160 -6.54 -8.69 -4.57
C LYS A 160 -5.70 -8.75 -5.86
N SER A 161 -4.39 -8.88 -5.67
CA SER A 161 -3.45 -9.18 -6.76
C SER A 161 -3.22 -10.69 -6.85
N ALA A 162 -2.79 -11.20 -8.00
CA ALA A 162 -2.46 -12.62 -8.16
C ALA A 162 -1.27 -13.08 -7.30
N GLN A 163 -0.50 -12.14 -6.74
CA GLN A 163 0.69 -12.43 -5.93
C GLN A 163 0.34 -12.85 -4.49
N CYS A 164 -0.85 -12.51 -3.99
CA CYS A 164 -1.27 -12.80 -2.62
C CYS A 164 -2.67 -13.40 -2.63
N SER A 165 -2.81 -14.57 -1.99
CA SER A 165 -4.09 -15.31 -1.90
C SER A 165 -4.98 -14.78 -0.78
#